data_AF-A0A354M6L8-F1
#
_entry.id   AF-A0A354M6L8-F1
#
_cell.length_a   1.000
_cell.length_b   1.000
_cell.length_c   1.000
_cell.angle_alpha   90.00
_cell.angle_beta   90.00
_cell.angle_gamma   90.00
#
_symmetry.space_group_name_H-M   'P 1'
#
loop_
_entity.id
_entity.type
_entity.pdbx_description
1 polymer ?
#
loop_
_entity_poly.entity_id
_entity_poly.type
_entity_poly.pdbx_seq_one_letter_code
_entity_poly.pdbx_strand_id
1 'polypeptide(L)'
;MAVRLTIVPELLIKNLTALPTEKQDENFENLKTHSPGAAYLCEKILFPLIRGEGFNMRELDMSAFSVTDIPKVAEYYDEHFSYDCDENEQLVYFCKKLCEKEPLAQKTEFI
;
A
#
# COMPACT_ATOMS: atom_id res chain seq x y z
N MET A 1 4.89 -14.04 -33.58
CA MET A 1 3.91 -12.94 -33.72
C MET A 1 3.88 -12.19 -32.41
N ALA A 2 4.26 -10.91 -32.40
CA ALA A 2 4.28 -10.10 -31.17
C ALA A 2 2.89 -9.51 -30.95
N VAL A 3 2.21 -9.92 -29.87
CA VAL A 3 0.93 -9.33 -29.47
C VAL A 3 1.24 -7.95 -28.89
N ARG A 4 0.83 -6.90 -29.59
CA ARG A 4 0.84 -5.54 -29.04
C ARG A 4 -0.37 -5.39 -28.15
N LEU A 5 -0.14 -5.21 -26.86
CA LEU A 5 -1.16 -4.78 -25.91
C LEU A 5 -1.40 -3.28 -26.14
N THR A 6 -2.57 -2.95 -26.66
CA THR A 6 -3.02 -1.56 -26.80
C THR A 6 -3.74 -1.18 -25.51
N ILE A 7 -3.15 -0.29 -24.73
CA ILE A 7 -3.82 0.26 -23.55
C ILE A 7 -4.85 1.28 -24.04
N VAL A 8 -6.11 1.10 -23.65
CA VAL A 8 -7.19 2.04 -23.91
C VAL A 8 -7.40 2.89 -22.65
N PRO A 9 -6.99 4.16 -22.63
CA PRO A 9 -7.02 4.99 -21.43
C PRO A 9 -8.41 5.11 -20.81
N GLU A 10 -9.48 5.16 -21.61
CA GLU A 10 -10.84 5.27 -21.07
C GLU A 10 -11.26 4.02 -20.28
N LEU A 11 -10.87 2.82 -20.74
CA LEU A 11 -11.14 1.57 -20.03
C LEU A 11 -10.28 1.45 -18.77
N LEU A 12 -9.04 1.92 -18.83
CA LEU A 12 -8.15 1.97 -17.66
C LEU A 12 -8.73 2.86 -16.57
N ILE A 13 -9.12 4.09 -16.92
CA ILE A 13 -9.72 5.05 -15.97
C ILE A 13 -11.02 4.51 -15.40
N LYS A 14 -11.91 3.97 -16.25
CA LYS A 14 -13.19 3.39 -15.79
C LYS A 14 -12.99 2.26 -14.79
N ASN A 15 -12.02 1.38 -15.04
CA ASN A 15 -11.68 0.28 -14.14
C ASN A 15 -11.02 0.76 -12.84
N LEU A 16 -10.18 1.80 -12.91
CA LEU A 16 -9.57 2.43 -11.74
C LEU A 16 -10.60 3.18 -10.89
N THR A 17 -11.59 3.83 -11.50
CA THR A 17 -12.70 4.49 -10.78
C THR A 17 -13.75 3.51 -10.25
N ALA A 18 -13.71 2.25 -10.72
CA ALA A 18 -14.53 1.16 -10.20
C ALA A 18 -13.86 0.43 -9.02
N LEU A 19 -12.60 0.75 -8.71
CA LEU A 19 -12.03 0.45 -7.41
C LEU A 19 -12.90 1.12 -6.35
N PRO A 20 -13.20 0.44 -5.24
CA PRO A 20 -14.14 0.96 -4.26
C PRO A 20 -13.63 2.32 -3.75
N THR A 21 -14.29 3.39 -4.17
CA THR A 21 -14.19 4.71 -3.56
C THR A 21 -14.62 4.53 -2.11
N GLU A 22 -13.65 4.64 -1.19
CA GLU A 22 -13.81 4.68 0.27
C GLU A 22 -15.15 4.08 0.74
N LYS A 23 -15.23 2.74 0.78
CA LYS A 23 -16.12 2.15 1.78
C LYS A 23 -15.67 2.76 3.11
N GLN A 24 -16.58 3.40 3.84
CA GLN A 24 -16.32 3.71 5.23
C GLN A 24 -15.81 2.42 5.85
N ASP A 25 -14.56 2.43 6.30
CA ASP A 25 -13.95 1.22 6.81
C ASP A 25 -14.66 0.91 8.14
N GLU A 26 -15.69 0.06 8.07
CA GLU A 26 -16.49 -0.33 9.24
C GLU A 26 -15.57 -0.85 10.35
N ASN A 27 -14.42 -1.44 9.99
CA ASN A 27 -13.39 -1.84 10.93
C ASN A 27 -12.66 -0.66 11.58
N PHE A 28 -12.44 0.45 10.86
CA PHE A 28 -11.86 1.65 11.46
C PHE A 28 -12.81 2.34 12.44
N GLU A 29 -14.11 2.39 12.14
CA GLU A 29 -15.11 2.89 13.10
C GLU A 29 -15.23 2.00 14.33
N ASN A 30 -15.08 0.68 14.15
CA ASN A 30 -14.98 -0.27 15.26
C ASN A 30 -13.71 -0.03 16.10
N LEU A 31 -12.57 0.22 15.44
CA LEU A 31 -11.30 0.55 16.09
C LEU A 31 -11.41 1.84 16.90
N LYS A 32 -12.06 2.89 16.38
CA LYS A 32 -12.33 4.14 17.12
C LYS A 32 -13.12 3.88 18.40
N THR A 33 -14.09 2.97 18.34
CA THR A 33 -14.97 2.66 19.48
C THR A 33 -14.23 1.88 20.57
N HIS A 34 -13.39 0.91 20.18
CA HIS A 34 -12.73 -0.01 21.12
C HIS A 34 -11.32 0.41 21.53
N SER A 35 -10.64 1.21 20.72
CA SER A 35 -9.30 1.72 20.98
C SER A 35 -9.10 3.10 20.33
N PRO A 36 -9.65 4.16 20.93
CA PRO A 36 -9.55 5.51 20.37
C PRO A 36 -8.09 5.96 20.20
N GLY A 37 -7.17 5.52 21.07
CA GLY A 37 -5.75 5.82 20.93
C GLY A 37 -5.09 5.14 19.73
N ALA A 38 -5.46 3.89 19.43
CA ALA A 38 -4.98 3.20 18.24
C ALA A 38 -5.55 3.84 16.97
N ALA A 39 -6.84 4.20 16.97
CA ALA A 39 -7.45 4.91 15.86
C ALA A 39 -6.78 6.28 15.60
N TYR A 40 -6.44 7.01 16.67
CA TYR A 40 -5.68 8.26 16.57
C TYR A 40 -4.32 8.05 15.91
N LEU A 41 -3.57 7.02 16.32
CA LEU A 41 -2.28 6.68 15.72
C LEU A 41 -2.43 6.27 14.25
N CYS A 42 -3.47 5.51 13.90
CA CYS A 42 -3.76 5.16 12.52
C CYS A 42 -3.98 6.42 11.66
N GLU A 43 -4.79 7.36 12.14
CA GLU A 43 -5.12 8.59 11.42
C GLU A 43 -3.92 9.53 11.27
N LYS A 44 -3.10 9.67 12.31
CA LYS A 44 -1.98 10.63 12.32
C LYS A 44 -0.66 10.08 11.79
N ILE A 45 -0.50 8.75 11.75
CA ILE A 45 0.76 8.12 11.38
C ILE A 45 0.54 7.10 10.26
N LEU A 46 -0.32 6.09 10.48
CA LEU A 46 -0.42 4.96 9.57
C LEU A 46 -0.97 5.35 8.19
N PHE A 47 -2.09 6.07 8.13
CA PHE A 47 -2.71 6.47 6.86
C PHE A 47 -1.84 7.43 6.05
N PRO A 48 -1.22 8.49 6.65
CA PRO A 48 -0.23 9.29 5.95
C PRO A 48 0.90 8.43 5.38
N LEU A 49 1.47 7.51 6.16
CA LEU A 49 2.54 6.62 5.71
C LEU A 49 2.12 5.76 4.51
N ILE A 50 0.92 5.16 4.54
CA ILE A 50 0.39 4.35 3.44
C ILE A 50 0.17 5.20 2.17
N ARG A 51 -0.22 6.47 2.34
CA ARG A 51 -0.41 7.42 1.24
C ARG A 51 0.89 8.01 0.71
N GLY A 52 2.04 7.69 1.34
CA GLY A 52 3.34 8.28 1.00
C GLY A 52 3.48 9.73 1.47
N GLU A 53 2.65 10.16 2.40
CA GLU A 53 2.67 11.49 3.02
C GLU A 53 3.58 11.50 4.24
N GLY A 54 4.19 12.65 4.52
CA GLY A 54 4.95 12.86 5.75
C GLY A 54 4.01 13.18 6.93
N PHE A 55 4.42 12.81 8.13
CA PHE A 55 3.75 13.23 9.37
C PHE A 55 4.75 13.91 10.30
N ASN A 56 4.28 14.87 11.10
CA ASN A 56 5.12 15.60 12.06
C ASN A 56 4.92 15.02 13.46
N MET A 57 5.94 14.32 13.97
CA MET A 57 5.89 13.76 15.33
C MET A 57 5.72 14.81 16.44
N ARG A 58 6.09 16.07 16.21
CA ARG A 58 5.94 17.14 17.20
C ARG A 58 4.50 17.62 17.36
N GLU A 59 3.64 17.32 16.39
CA GLU A 59 2.22 17.68 16.40
C GLU A 59 1.33 16.55 16.96
N LEU A 60 1.92 15.40 17.30
CA LEU A 60 1.21 14.31 17.95
C LEU A 60 0.85 14.70 19.39
N ASP A 61 -0.42 14.53 19.72
CA ASP A 61 -0.91 14.58 21.08
C ASP A 61 -0.54 13.27 21.78
N MET A 62 0.55 13.32 22.54
CA MET A 62 1.06 12.17 23.31
C MET A 62 0.11 11.71 24.42
N SER A 63 -0.93 12.49 24.73
CA SER A 63 -1.98 12.10 25.70
C SER A 63 -3.15 11.37 25.05
N ALA A 64 -3.28 11.43 23.71
CA ALA A 64 -4.37 10.81 22.97
C ALA A 64 -4.21 9.29 22.80
N PHE A 65 -3.05 8.72 23.11
CA PHE A 65 -2.78 7.30 23.01
C PHE A 65 -1.85 6.80 24.11
N SER A 66 -1.80 5.48 24.27
CA SER A 66 -0.94 4.78 25.22
C SER A 66 -0.02 3.80 24.50
N VAL A 67 1.00 3.30 25.21
CA VAL A 67 1.88 2.24 24.67
C VAL A 67 1.08 0.98 24.29
N THR A 68 -0.02 0.70 24.99
CA THR A 68 -0.89 -0.45 24.70
C THR A 68 -1.72 -0.31 23.42
N ASP A 69 -1.79 0.89 22.83
CA ASP A 69 -2.44 1.11 21.55
C ASP A 69 -1.54 0.74 20.36
N ILE A 70 -0.21 0.76 20.54
CA ILE A 70 0.76 0.50 19.48
C ILE A 70 0.58 -0.90 18.84
N PRO A 71 0.43 -1.99 19.62
CA PRO A 71 0.19 -3.32 19.03
C PRO A 71 -1.08 -3.39 18.18
N LYS A 72 -2.15 -2.69 18.58
CA LYS A 72 -3.42 -2.68 17.84
C LYS A 72 -3.31 -1.97 16.50
N VAL A 73 -2.43 -0.98 16.38
CA VAL A 73 -2.11 -0.33 15.09
C VAL A 73 -1.42 -1.32 14.16
N ALA A 74 -0.52 -2.15 14.69
CA ALA A 74 0.15 -3.20 13.90
C ALA A 74 -0.83 -4.30 13.47
N GLU A 75 -1.70 -4.77 14.37
CA GLU A 75 -2.78 -5.73 14.04
C GLU A 75 -3.69 -5.18 12.94
N TYR A 76 -4.13 -3.93 13.09
CA TYR A 76 -4.95 -3.27 12.07
C TYR A 76 -4.21 -3.11 10.73
N TYR A 77 -2.90 -2.83 10.75
CA TYR A 77 -2.10 -2.81 9.53
C TYR A 77 -2.04 -4.18 8.86
N ASP A 78 -1.78 -5.23 9.64
CA ASP A 78 -1.65 -6.59 9.12
C ASP A 78 -2.96 -7.10 8.51
N GLU A 79 -4.09 -6.84 9.17
CA GLU A 79 -5.42 -7.26 8.72
C GLU A 79 -5.90 -6.52 7.45
N HIS A 80 -5.50 -5.26 7.25
CA HIS A 80 -6.10 -4.38 6.24
C HIS A 80 -5.16 -3.99 5.10
N PHE A 81 -3.85 -3.99 5.36
CA PHE A 81 -2.85 -3.47 4.44
C PHE A 81 -1.70 -4.43 4.20
N SER A 82 -1.41 -5.36 5.12
CA SER A 82 -0.56 -6.50 4.81
C SER A 82 -1.35 -7.48 3.95
N TYR A 83 -1.41 -7.16 2.67
CA TYR A 83 -1.63 -8.19 1.67
C TYR A 83 -0.34 -9.02 1.63
N ASP A 84 -0.40 -10.26 2.12
CA ASP A 84 0.40 -11.30 1.50
C ASP A 84 0.17 -11.17 -0.02
N CYS A 85 1.25 -10.99 -0.76
CA CYS A 85 1.25 -10.79 -2.20
C CYS A 85 0.80 -12.05 -2.95
N ASP A 86 -0.32 -12.66 -2.60
CA ASP A 86 -0.85 -13.84 -3.27
C ASP A 86 -1.47 -13.47 -4.62
N GLU A 87 -2.17 -12.32 -4.71
CA GLU A 87 -2.78 -11.88 -5.97
C GLU A 87 -1.76 -11.35 -7.00
N ASN A 88 -0.53 -11.04 -6.56
CA ASN A 88 0.55 -10.59 -7.42
C ASN A 88 1.77 -11.51 -7.37
N GLU A 89 1.64 -12.74 -6.83
CA GLU A 89 2.76 -13.68 -6.75
C GLU A 89 3.38 -13.93 -8.14
N GLN A 90 2.53 -13.98 -9.17
CA GLN A 90 2.98 -14.08 -10.57
C GLN A 90 3.73 -12.83 -11.04
N LEU A 91 3.32 -11.63 -10.63
CA LEU A 91 3.96 -10.38 -11.00
C LEU A 91 5.30 -10.21 -10.26
N VAL A 92 5.34 -10.57 -8.98
CA VAL A 92 6.54 -10.60 -8.15
C VAL A 92 7.54 -11.64 -8.68
N TYR A 93 7.08 -12.85 -9.00
CA TYR A 93 7.88 -13.88 -9.66
C TYR A 93 8.44 -13.40 -11.01
N PHE A 94 7.61 -12.73 -11.82
CA PHE A 94 8.00 -12.20 -13.11
C PHE A 94 9.06 -11.09 -12.99
N CYS A 95 8.87 -10.13 -12.09
CA CYS A 95 9.84 -9.08 -11.79
C CYS A 95 11.17 -9.66 -11.30
N LYS A 96 11.12 -10.66 -10.41
CA LYS A 96 12.31 -11.35 -9.91
C LYS A 96 13.07 -12.06 -11.05
N LYS A 97 12.36 -12.72 -11.96
CA LYS A 97 12.95 -13.34 -13.16
C LYS A 97 13.56 -12.34 -14.15
N LEU A 98 12.98 -11.15 -14.25
CA LEU A 98 13.55 -10.06 -15.06
C LEU A 98 14.83 -9.49 -14.45
N CYS A 99 14.90 -9.38 -13.12
CA CYS A 99 16.10 -8.94 -12.41
C CYS A 99 17.21 -10.01 -12.34
N GLU A 100 16.86 -11.31 -12.36
CA GLU A 100 17.82 -12.42 -12.41
C GLU A 100 18.48 -12.58 -13.78
N LYS A 101 17.85 -12.10 -14.85
CA LYS A 101 18.51 -12.02 -16.16
C LYS A 101 19.37 -10.76 -16.17
N GLU A 102 20.68 -10.94 -16.03
CA GLU A 102 21.63 -9.90 -16.43
C GLU A 102 21.17 -9.30 -17.77
N PRO A 103 21.17 -7.97 -17.91
CA PRO A 103 21.07 -7.40 -19.24
C PRO A 103 22.26 -7.97 -19.98
N LEU A 104 22.01 -8.80 -21.01
CA LEU A 104 23.02 -9.13 -22.00
C LEU A 104 23.54 -7.78 -22.45
N ALA A 105 24.70 -7.39 -21.92
CA ALA A 105 25.45 -6.26 -22.38
C ALA A 105 25.72 -6.58 -23.84
N GLN A 106 24.85 -6.07 -24.72
CA GLN A 106 25.16 -5.95 -26.11
C GLN A 106 26.32 -4.97 -26.11
N LYS A 107 27.51 -5.55 -26.16
CA LYS A 107 28.75 -4.87 -26.43
C LYS A 107 28.61 -4.30 -27.84
N THR A 108 27.95 -3.15 -27.97
CA THR A 108 28.10 -2.31 -29.14
C THR A 108 29.51 -1.75 -29.07
N GLU A 109 30.45 -2.50 -29.66
CA GLU A 109 31.67 -1.90 -30.20
C GLU A 109 31.23 -0.92 -31.28
N PHE A 110 31.15 0.36 -30.91
CA PHE A 110 31.28 1.43 -31.88
C PHE A 110 32.78 1.54 -32.20
N ILE A 111 33.09 1.09 -33.42
CA ILE A 111 34.25 1.30 -34.30
C ILE A 111 35.46 2.02 -33.65
#